data_AF-R4FR52-F1
#
_entry.id   AF-R4FR52-F1
#
_cell.length_a   1.000
_cell.length_b   1.000
_cell.length_c   1.000
_cell.angle_alpha   90.00
_cell.angle_beta   90.00
_cell.angle_gamma   90.00
#
_symmetry.space_group_name_H-M   'P 1'
#
loop_
_entity.id
_entity.type
_entity.pdbx_description
1 polymer ?
#
loop_
_entity_poly.entity_id
_entity_poly.type
_entity_poly.pdbx_seq_one_letter_code
_entity_poly.pdbx_strand_id
1 'polypeptide(L)'
;MKTIIAVAFLGLLGHTSCAESDTTALDSSGCRDVKTIAMQDFDPNQFFTGTWYLTHLKYRNHSSICPKFTLTPTPPTIDYTYGVLQYPGHTFKMHCDGQTKKTDDVYTPFTCKGN
;
A
#
# COMPACT_ATOMS: atom_id res chain seq x y z
N MET A 1 25.65 16.91 56.14
CA MET A 1 25.86 15.82 55.16
C MET A 1 24.99 14.64 55.55
N LYS A 2 23.90 14.41 54.80
CA LYS A 2 23.22 13.12 54.65
C LYS A 2 22.31 13.26 53.43
N THR A 3 22.71 12.55 52.38
CA THR A 3 22.25 12.69 51.00
C THR A 3 20.85 12.11 50.83
N ILE A 4 19.92 12.91 50.33
CA ILE A 4 18.62 12.42 49.85
C ILE A 4 18.90 11.69 48.54
N ILE A 5 18.74 10.37 48.53
CA ILE A 5 18.82 9.54 47.33
C ILE A 5 17.54 9.80 46.53
N ALA A 6 17.61 10.75 45.59
CA ALA A 6 16.60 10.91 44.56
C ALA A 6 16.73 9.72 43.60
N VAL A 7 15.85 8.73 43.76
CA VAL A 7 15.71 7.64 42.79
C VAL A 7 14.97 8.20 41.58
N ALA A 8 15.72 8.80 40.67
CA ALA A 8 15.26 9.03 39.32
C ALA A 8 15.21 7.65 38.64
N PHE A 9 14.02 7.04 38.62
CA PHE A 9 13.74 6.04 37.60
C PHE A 9 13.74 6.80 36.29
N LEU A 10 14.90 6.79 35.61
CA LEU A 10 14.99 6.96 34.17
C LEU A 10 14.02 5.95 33.59
N GLY A 11 12.80 6.41 33.34
CA GLY A 11 11.91 5.77 32.39
C GLY A 11 12.71 5.77 31.10
N LEU A 12 13.39 4.65 30.84
CA LEU A 12 13.63 4.24 29.48
C LEU A 12 12.26 4.38 28.84
N LEU A 13 12.12 5.39 27.98
CA LEU A 13 11.24 5.30 26.86
C LEU A 13 11.66 4.02 26.17
N GLY A 14 11.03 2.91 26.59
CA GLY A 14 10.72 1.84 25.69
C GLY A 14 9.94 2.51 24.59
N HIS A 15 10.68 3.03 23.61
CA HIS A 15 10.26 2.94 22.24
C HIS A 15 10.15 1.43 22.00
N THR A 16 9.07 0.83 22.50
CA THR A 16 8.36 -0.13 21.71
C THR A 16 8.16 0.64 20.43
N SER A 17 8.96 0.33 19.41
CA SER A 17 8.58 0.57 18.04
C SER A 17 7.22 -0.11 17.92
N CYS A 18 6.17 0.65 18.25
CA CYS A 18 4.82 0.38 17.84
C CYS A 18 4.97 0.03 16.38
N ALA A 19 4.61 -1.22 16.08
CA ALA A 19 4.68 -1.85 14.76
C ALA A 19 4.91 -0.78 13.73
N GLU A 20 6.15 -0.71 13.20
CA GLU A 20 6.42 0.06 11.99
C GLU A 20 5.25 -0.26 11.09
N SER A 21 4.38 0.75 10.93
CA SER A 21 3.30 0.69 9.97
C SER A 21 4.04 0.29 8.73
N ASP A 22 3.75 -0.92 8.27
CA ASP A 22 4.44 -1.59 7.18
C ASP A 22 4.20 -0.69 5.99
N THR A 23 5.05 0.34 5.89
CA THR A 23 5.28 1.15 4.72
C THR A 23 6.04 0.22 3.82
N THR A 24 5.34 -0.85 3.42
CA THR A 24 5.55 -1.59 2.20
C THR A 24 5.29 -0.58 1.09
N ALA A 25 6.21 0.38 0.97
CA ALA A 25 6.71 0.75 -0.33
C ALA A 25 6.93 -0.59 -1.00
N LEU A 26 5.99 -0.94 -1.89
CA LEU A 26 6.09 -2.13 -2.71
C LEU A 26 7.49 -2.04 -3.29
N ASP A 27 8.38 -2.88 -2.78
CA ASP A 27 9.74 -3.00 -3.20
C ASP A 27 9.72 -3.07 -4.73
N SER A 28 10.10 -1.96 -5.37
CA SER A 28 10.13 -1.83 -6.82
C SER A 28 11.44 -2.39 -7.36
N SER A 29 12.35 -2.84 -6.49
CA SER A 29 13.57 -3.52 -6.90
C SER A 29 13.16 -4.87 -7.53
N GLY A 30 13.29 -4.93 -8.85
CA GLY A 30 12.85 -6.07 -9.65
C GLY A 30 11.60 -5.83 -10.51
N CYS A 31 10.92 -4.69 -10.38
CA CYS A 31 9.91 -4.29 -11.36
C CYS A 31 10.58 -3.88 -12.68
N ARG A 32 10.09 -4.42 -13.81
CA ARG A 32 10.51 -3.96 -15.14
C ARG A 32 10.09 -2.50 -15.32
N ASP A 33 10.99 -1.65 -15.82
CA ASP A 33 10.60 -0.32 -16.28
C ASP A 33 9.69 -0.47 -17.52
N VAL A 34 8.45 -0.01 -17.39
CA VAL A 34 7.42 -0.08 -18.44
C VAL A 34 7.01 1.29 -18.97
N LYS A 35 7.72 2.36 -18.59
CA LYS A 35 7.39 3.74 -19.01
C LYS A 35 7.36 3.90 -20.53
N THR A 36 8.25 3.21 -21.23
CA THR A 36 8.38 3.28 -22.70
C THR A 36 7.30 2.50 -23.47
N ILE A 37 6.52 1.66 -22.77
CA ILE A 37 5.43 0.86 -23.36
C ILE A 37 4.07 1.19 -22.74
N ALA A 38 3.99 2.29 -21.98
CA ALA A 38 2.73 2.77 -21.42
C ALA A 38 1.76 3.16 -22.55
N MET A 39 0.47 2.88 -22.36
CA MET A 39 -0.58 3.27 -23.31
C MET A 39 -0.66 4.81 -23.38
N GLN A 40 -0.49 5.37 -24.58
CA GLN A 40 -0.46 6.82 -24.79
C GLN A 40 -1.82 7.47 -24.49
N ASP A 41 -2.90 6.89 -24.98
CA ASP A 41 -4.27 7.41 -24.83
C ASP A 41 -5.03 6.77 -23.66
N PHE A 42 -4.33 6.46 -22.58
CA PHE A 42 -4.95 5.91 -21.38
C PHE A 42 -5.93 6.90 -20.75
N ASP A 43 -7.22 6.52 -20.66
CA ASP A 43 -8.25 7.29 -19.96
C ASP A 43 -8.36 6.84 -18.49
N PRO A 44 -7.83 7.62 -17.53
CA PRO A 44 -7.90 7.28 -16.12
C PRO A 44 -9.35 7.28 -15.59
N ASN A 45 -10.25 8.09 -16.15
CA ASN A 45 -11.64 8.13 -15.67
C ASN A 45 -12.38 6.84 -16.02
N GLN A 46 -12.06 6.24 -17.17
CA GLN A 46 -12.62 4.94 -17.56
C GLN A 46 -12.01 3.81 -16.74
N PHE A 47 -10.69 3.80 -16.56
CA PHE A 47 -10.01 2.70 -15.86
C PHE A 47 -10.29 2.70 -14.36
N PHE A 48 -10.18 3.85 -13.69
CA PHE A 48 -10.35 3.99 -12.24
C PHE A 48 -11.83 4.08 -11.82
N THR A 49 -12.72 3.37 -12.51
CA THR A 49 -14.14 3.30 -12.16
C THR A 49 -14.56 1.86 -11.93
N GLY A 50 -15.27 1.62 -10.83
CA GLY A 50 -15.93 0.35 -10.56
C GLY A 50 -15.06 -0.66 -9.82
N THR A 51 -15.23 -1.95 -10.13
CA THR A 51 -14.55 -3.04 -9.44
C THR A 51 -13.71 -3.85 -10.41
N TRP A 52 -12.45 -4.08 -10.04
CA TRP A 52 -11.52 -4.93 -10.77
C TRP A 52 -11.14 -6.17 -9.95
N TYR A 53 -10.97 -7.28 -10.66
CA TYR A 53 -10.50 -8.55 -10.10
C TYR A 53 -9.22 -8.95 -10.80
N LEU A 54 -8.17 -9.24 -10.03
CA LEU A 54 -6.94 -9.77 -10.60
C LEU A 54 -7.10 -11.27 -10.83
N THR A 55 -7.00 -11.69 -12.07
CA THR A 55 -7.17 -13.10 -12.44
C THR A 55 -5.85 -13.85 -12.58
N HIS A 56 -4.78 -13.15 -12.98
CA HIS A 56 -3.48 -13.76 -13.27
C HIS A 56 -2.33 -12.87 -12.80
N LEU A 57 -1.29 -13.49 -12.24
CA LEU A 57 -0.03 -12.87 -11.85
C LEU A 57 1.13 -13.69 -12.40
N LYS A 58 2.10 -13.02 -13.03
CA LYS A 58 3.24 -13.69 -13.67
C LYS A 58 4.50 -13.73 -12.81
N TYR A 59 4.69 -12.77 -11.91
CA TYR A 59 5.98 -12.51 -11.25
C TYR A 59 5.93 -12.44 -9.70
N ARG A 60 4.84 -12.93 -9.08
CA ARG A 60 4.72 -13.07 -7.62
C ARG A 60 4.57 -14.56 -7.31
N ASN A 61 5.53 -15.14 -6.59
CA ASN A 61 5.59 -16.59 -6.38
C ASN A 61 4.81 -17.13 -5.17
N HIS A 62 4.29 -16.32 -4.24
CA HIS A 62 3.93 -16.87 -2.92
C HIS A 62 2.67 -16.33 -2.23
N SER A 63 1.71 -15.77 -2.95
CA SER A 63 0.49 -15.34 -2.28
C SER A 63 -0.74 -15.69 -3.10
N SER A 64 -1.50 -16.70 -2.66
CA SER A 64 -2.86 -16.98 -3.13
C SER A 64 -3.78 -15.90 -2.58
N ILE A 65 -3.56 -14.69 -3.07
CA ILE A 65 -4.35 -13.51 -2.83
C ILE A 65 -5.32 -13.46 -4.00
N CYS A 66 -6.61 -13.40 -3.69
CA CYS A 66 -7.67 -13.06 -4.64
C CYS A 66 -8.04 -11.60 -4.40
N PRO A 67 -7.30 -10.64 -4.98
CA PRO A 67 -7.50 -9.24 -4.66
C PRO A 67 -8.74 -8.73 -5.39
N LYS A 68 -9.59 -8.03 -4.64
CA LYS A 68 -10.66 -7.21 -5.20
C LYS A 68 -10.24 -5.75 -5.04
N PHE A 69 -10.30 -5.00 -6.13
CA PHE A 69 -10.04 -3.56 -6.15
C PHE A 69 -11.34 -2.82 -6.42
N THR A 70 -11.69 -1.86 -5.57
CA THR A 70 -12.70 -0.86 -5.88
C THR A 70 -11.97 0.42 -6.22
N LEU A 71 -12.23 0.97 -7.41
CA LEU A 71 -11.55 2.15 -7.92
C LEU A 71 -12.51 3.34 -7.99
N THR A 72 -12.02 4.52 -7.64
CA THR A 72 -12.67 5.79 -7.92
C THR A 72 -11.72 6.70 -8.69
N PRO A 73 -12.20 7.61 -9.57
CA PRO A 73 -11.32 8.28 -10.54
C PRO A 73 -10.76 9.65 -10.13
N THR A 74 -11.41 10.40 -9.23
CA THR A 74 -11.07 11.83 -9.04
C THR A 74 -11.14 12.31 -7.58
N PRO A 75 -9.99 12.51 -6.91
CA PRO A 75 -8.68 11.94 -7.26
C PRO A 75 -8.74 10.40 -7.23
N PRO A 76 -7.85 9.71 -7.95
CA PRO A 76 -7.98 8.28 -8.06
C PRO A 76 -7.75 7.62 -6.70
N THR A 77 -8.66 6.74 -6.27
CA THR A 77 -8.48 5.93 -5.06
C THR A 77 -8.60 4.45 -5.37
N ILE A 78 -7.92 3.64 -4.57
CA ILE A 78 -7.98 2.19 -4.65
C ILE A 78 -8.29 1.64 -3.26
N ASP A 79 -9.46 1.04 -3.11
CA ASP A 79 -9.75 0.16 -1.98
C ASP A 79 -9.42 -1.27 -2.38
N TYR A 80 -8.41 -1.82 -1.73
CA TYR A 80 -7.88 -3.14 -1.98
C TYR A 80 -8.27 -4.08 -0.82
N THR A 81 -8.96 -5.18 -1.13
CA THR A 81 -9.24 -6.25 -0.16
C THR A 81 -8.58 -7.55 -0.61
N TYR A 82 -7.92 -8.24 0.32
CA TYR A 82 -7.29 -9.53 0.07
C TYR A 82 -7.43 -10.50 1.24
N GLY A 83 -7.49 -11.79 0.91
CA GLY A 83 -7.22 -12.87 1.86
C GLY A 83 -5.83 -13.44 1.62
N VAL A 84 -5.25 -14.07 2.64
CA VAL A 84 -4.02 -14.87 2.51
C VAL A 84 -4.27 -16.26 3.08
N LEU A 85 -3.66 -17.30 2.49
CA LEU A 85 -3.90 -18.69 2.91
C LEU A 85 -3.47 -18.98 4.35
N GLN A 86 -2.50 -18.24 4.87
CA GLN A 86 -2.03 -18.39 6.25
C GLN A 86 -3.10 -18.00 7.27
N TYR A 87 -4.09 -17.19 6.89
CA TYR A 87 -5.19 -16.73 7.73
C TYR A 87 -6.55 -16.97 7.03
N PRO A 88 -6.99 -18.22 6.91
CA PRO A 88 -8.24 -18.54 6.22
C PRO A 88 -9.42 -17.88 6.95
N GLY A 89 -10.31 -17.25 6.18
CA GLY A 89 -11.47 -16.51 6.72
C GLY A 89 -11.17 -15.07 7.13
N HIS A 90 -9.90 -14.65 7.16
CA HIS A 90 -9.53 -13.26 7.40
C HIS A 90 -9.34 -12.51 6.09
N THR A 91 -9.85 -11.28 6.07
CA THR A 91 -9.65 -10.33 4.97
C THR A 91 -8.92 -9.11 5.48
N PHE A 92 -7.88 -8.72 4.77
CA PHE A 92 -7.12 -7.51 5.00
C PHE A 92 -7.61 -6.44 4.03
N LYS A 93 -7.62 -5.21 4.51
CA LYS A 93 -8.05 -4.05 3.73
C LYS A 93 -6.92 -3.03 3.66
N MET A 94 -6.77 -2.42 2.50
CA MET A 94 -5.82 -1.35 2.27
C MET A 94 -6.53 -0.26 1.49
N HIS A 95 -6.34 0.98 1.90
CA HIS A 95 -6.78 2.16 1.17
C HIS A 95 -5.57 2.82 0.53
N CYS A 96 -5.69 3.21 -0.73
CA CYS A 96 -4.66 3.96 -1.44
C CYS A 96 -5.22 5.24 -2.02
N ASP A 97 -4.56 6.35 -1.69
CA ASP A 97 -4.81 7.67 -2.24
C ASP A 97 -3.86 7.93 -3.40
N GLY A 98 -4.41 8.16 -4.59
CA GLY A 98 -3.68 8.52 -5.79
C GLY A 98 -3.71 10.03 -6.05
N GLN A 99 -2.79 10.48 -6.90
CA GLN A 99 -2.78 11.86 -7.37
C GLN A 99 -3.40 11.95 -8.77
N THR A 100 -4.10 13.05 -9.06
CA THR A 100 -4.59 13.31 -10.41
C THR A 100 -3.40 13.38 -11.37
N LYS A 101 -3.45 12.55 -12.42
CA LYS A 101 -2.43 12.50 -13.49
C LYS A 101 -2.30 13.89 -14.16
N LYS A 102 -1.07 14.40 -14.30
CA LYS A 102 -0.77 15.57 -15.14
C LYS A 102 -0.53 15.13 -16.59
N THR A 103 -0.63 16.06 -17.53
CA THR A 103 -0.54 15.79 -18.98
C THR A 103 0.71 14.99 -19.38
N ASP A 104 1.84 15.20 -18.71
CA ASP A 104 3.12 14.55 -19.03
C ASP A 104 3.45 13.34 -18.14
N ASP A 105 2.58 12.98 -17.19
CA ASP A 105 2.84 11.87 -16.29
C ASP A 105 2.66 10.54 -17.02
N VAL A 106 3.66 9.67 -16.97
CA VAL A 106 3.60 8.32 -17.55
C VAL A 106 3.09 7.26 -16.56
N TYR A 107 2.79 7.65 -15.33
CA TYR A 107 2.22 6.81 -14.27
C TYR A 107 1.42 7.63 -13.25
N THR A 108 0.56 6.96 -12.49
CA THR A 108 -0.19 7.56 -11.36
C THR A 108 0.41 7.06 -10.04
N PRO A 109 1.01 7.92 -9.21
CA PRO A 109 1.53 7.51 -7.91
C PRO A 109 0.39 7.31 -6.91
N PHE A 110 0.53 6.30 -6.04
CA PHE A 110 -0.39 6.01 -4.95
C PHE A 110 0.36 5.91 -3.62
N THR A 111 -0.27 6.38 -2.55
CA THR A 111 0.17 6.16 -1.17
C THR A 111 -0.85 5.26 -0.48
N CYS A 112 -0.42 4.11 0.04
CA CYS A 112 -1.32 3.10 0.60
C CYS A 112 -1.15 2.94 2.11
N LYS A 113 -2.25 2.64 2.81
CA LYS A 113 -2.29 2.37 4.24
C LYS A 113 -3.23 1.19 4.53
N GLY A 114 -2.81 0.30 5.42
CA GLY A 114 -3.69 -0.74 5.97
C GLY A 114 -4.76 -0.14 6.87
N ASN A 115 -5.98 -0.68 6.78
CA ASN A 115 -7.10 -0.34 7.66
C ASN A 115 -7.30 -1.38 8.75
#